data_AF-A0A7C3CBU5-F1
#
_entry.id   AF-A0A7C3CBU5-F1
#
_cell.length_a   1.000
_cell.length_b   1.000
_cell.length_c   1.000
_cell.angle_alpha   90.00
_cell.angle_beta   90.00
_cell.angle_gamma   90.00
#
_symmetry.space_group_name_H-M   'P 1'
#
loop_
_entity.id
_entity.type
_entity.pdbx_description
1 polymer ?
#
loop_
_entity_poly.entity_id
_entity_poly.type
_entity_poly.pdbx_seq_one_letter_code
_entity_poly.pdbx_strand_id
1 'polypeptide(L)'
;MNIASFQKFTLVDYPGKIAATVFTVGCNFRCPFCHNPELVVGSQVSLYSDDNIEREFFDFLKQRKGKLEAVCITGGEPTLQPDLLE
;
A
#
# COMPACT_ATOMS: atom_id res chain seq x y z
N MET A 1 5.10 8.69 -0.87
CA MET A 1 4.76 7.28 -1.19
C MET A 1 3.79 7.19 -2.37
N ASN A 2 4.11 6.39 -3.39
CA ASN A 2 3.19 6.10 -4.50
C ASN A 2 2.25 4.94 -4.14
N ILE A 3 1.02 5.25 -3.76
CA ILE A 3 0.01 4.31 -3.26
C ILE A 3 -1.12 4.13 -4.29
N ALA A 4 -1.48 2.88 -4.59
CA ALA A 4 -2.66 2.57 -5.40
C ALA A 4 -3.94 2.51 -4.57
N SER A 5 -3.88 1.87 -3.40
CA SER A 5 -5.03 1.70 -2.51
C SER A 5 -4.59 1.27 -1.12
N PHE A 6 -5.53 1.24 -0.17
CA PHE A 6 -5.30 0.68 1.15
C PHE A 6 -6.56 0.02 1.72
N GLN A 7 -6.36 -1.11 2.40
CA GLN A 7 -7.37 -1.79 3.19
C GLN A 7 -7.33 -1.23 4.62
N LYS A 8 -8.47 -0.67 5.05
CA LYS A 8 -8.60 0.03 6.35
C LYS A 8 -8.44 -0.89 7.56
N PHE A 9 -8.54 -2.21 7.40
CA PHE A 9 -8.46 -3.16 8.50
C PHE A 9 -8.03 -4.54 8.01
N THR A 10 -7.07 -5.17 8.68
CA THR A 10 -6.63 -6.56 8.48
C THR A 10 -6.23 -7.16 9.82
N LEU A 11 -6.37 -8.49 9.92
CA LEU A 11 -5.86 -9.31 11.02
C LEU A 11 -4.84 -10.35 10.53
N VAL A 12 -4.58 -10.39 9.22
CA VAL A 12 -3.81 -11.46 8.57
C VAL A 12 -2.48 -10.97 8.04
N ASP A 13 -2.41 -9.74 7.53
CA ASP A 13 -1.19 -9.23 6.89
C ASP A 13 -0.13 -8.78 7.89
N TYR A 14 -0.52 -8.59 9.16
CA TYR A 14 0.39 -8.39 10.28
C TYR A 14 -0.07 -9.28 11.45
N PRO A 15 0.43 -10.53 11.55
CA PRO A 15 -0.03 -11.47 12.55
C PRO A 15 0.09 -10.94 13.98
N GLY A 16 -0.99 -11.08 14.75
CA GLY A 16 -1.06 -10.64 16.15
C GLY A 16 -1.27 -9.14 16.35
N LYS A 17 -1.51 -8.38 15.27
CA LYS A 17 -1.77 -6.93 15.32
C LYS A 17 -3.05 -6.57 14.57
N ILE A 18 -3.80 -5.63 15.12
CA ILE A 18 -4.85 -4.93 14.37
C ILE A 18 -4.16 -3.93 13.44
N ALA A 19 -4.18 -4.20 12.14
CA ALA A 19 -3.42 -3.42 11.18
C ALA A 19 -4.28 -2.86 10.03
N ALA A 20 -3.71 -1.93 9.28
CA ALA A 20 -4.16 -1.58 7.94
C ALA A 20 -3.11 -2.05 6.92
N THR A 21 -3.53 -2.33 5.69
CA THR A 21 -2.64 -2.77 4.61
C THR A 21 -2.64 -1.72 3.51
N VAL A 22 -1.47 -1.26 3.09
CA VAL A 22 -1.33 -0.30 1.99
C VAL A 22 -0.63 -0.95 0.81
N PHE A 23 -1.13 -0.69 -0.39
CA PHE A 23 -0.66 -1.29 -1.64
C PHE A 23 0.07 -0.24 -2.47
N THR A 24 1.36 -0.45 -2.68
CA THR A 24 2.25 0.38 -3.49
C THR A 24 2.19 0.03 -4.97
N VAL A 25 2.55 1.01 -5.79
CA VAL A 25 2.58 0.90 -7.25
C VAL A 25 3.97 0.52 -7.74
N GLY A 26 4.01 -0.34 -8.75
CA GLY A 26 5.22 -0.76 -9.46
C GLY A 26 5.78 -2.06 -8.90
N CYS A 27 6.12 -3.00 -9.77
CA CYS A 27 6.84 -4.23 -9.40
C CYS A 27 7.91 -4.53 -10.46
N ASN A 28 9.08 -4.98 -10.02
CA ASN A 28 10.19 -5.38 -10.89
C ASN A 28 10.04 -6.83 -11.39
N PHE A 29 9.04 -7.58 -10.90
CA PHE A 29 8.72 -8.93 -11.38
C PHE A 29 7.51 -8.95 -12.31
N ARG A 30 7.40 -10.02 -13.10
CA ARG A 30 6.30 -10.30 -14.04
C ARG A 30 5.76 -11.71 -13.80
N CYS A 31 5.43 -12.00 -12.54
CA CYS A 31 4.96 -13.32 -12.13
C CYS A 31 3.68 -13.69 -12.88
N PRO A 32 3.60 -14.86 -13.55
CA PRO A 32 2.41 -15.26 -14.31
C PRO A 32 1.20 -15.55 -13.41
N PHE A 33 1.42 -15.74 -12.11
CA PHE A 33 0.42 -15.96 -11.07
C PHE A 33 0.24 -14.75 -10.17
N CYS A 34 0.63 -13.54 -10.60
CA CYS A 34 0.48 -12.34 -9.77
C CYS A 34 -1.01 -12.13 -9.43
N HIS A 35 -1.30 -11.92 -8.15
CA HIS A 35 -2.66 -11.66 -7.67
C HIS A 35 -3.10 -10.22 -7.95
N ASN A 36 -2.13 -9.29 -8.06
CA ASN A 36 -2.35 -7.86 -8.28
C ASN A 36 -1.60 -7.38 -9.55
N PRO A 37 -1.85 -7.98 -10.73
CA PRO A 37 -1.11 -7.64 -11.96
C PRO A 37 -1.25 -6.16 -12.36
N GLU A 38 -2.32 -5.49 -11.94
CA GLU A 38 -2.55 -4.05 -12.14
C GLU A 38 -1.50 -3.18 -11.44
N LEU A 39 -0.88 -3.66 -10.35
CA LEU A 39 0.16 -2.91 -9.64
C LEU A 39 1.53 -3.01 -10.31
N VAL A 40 1.70 -3.90 -11.29
CA VAL A 40 3.01 -4.27 -11.83
C VAL A 40 3.57 -3.20 -12.79
N VAL A 41 2.73 -2.68 -13.68
CA VAL A 41 3.12 -1.66 -14.66
C VAL A 41 2.55 -0.32 -14.23
N GLY A 42 3.41 0.53 -13.63
CA GLY A 42 3.01 1.83 -13.08
C GLY A 42 2.36 2.80 -14.07
N SER A 43 2.43 2.55 -15.39
CA SER A 43 1.83 3.41 -16.42
C SER A 43 0.30 3.29 -16.53
N GLN A 44 -0.32 2.20 -16.08
CA GLN A 44 -1.79 2.16 -15.94
C GLN A 44 -2.27 2.73 -14.60
N VAL A 45 -1.35 2.86 -13.66
CA VAL A 45 -1.63 3.35 -12.31
C VAL A 45 -1.49 4.86 -12.21
N SER A 46 -1.00 5.57 -13.23
CA SER A 46 -1.15 7.03 -13.28
C SER A 46 -2.61 7.51 -13.32
N LEU A 47 -3.57 6.59 -13.50
CA LEU A 47 -5.01 6.83 -13.33
C LEU A 47 -5.49 6.67 -11.87
N TYR A 48 -4.68 6.07 -11.00
CA TYR A 48 -4.98 5.75 -9.60
C TYR A 48 -3.99 6.36 -8.60
N SER A 49 -2.80 6.79 -9.02
CA SER A 49 -1.83 7.52 -8.20
C SER A 49 -2.18 9.01 -8.25
N ASP A 50 -3.28 9.36 -7.59
CA ASP A 50 -3.62 10.75 -7.28
C ASP A 50 -2.98 11.06 -5.91
N ASP A 51 -2.31 12.21 -5.76
CA ASP A 51 -1.80 12.73 -4.48
C ASP A 51 -2.88 12.68 -3.37
N ASN A 52 -4.14 12.69 -3.79
CA ASN A 52 -5.31 12.51 -2.95
C ASN A 52 -5.31 11.20 -2.12
N ILE A 53 -4.88 10.06 -2.70
CA ILE A 53 -4.92 8.77 -1.98
C ILE A 53 -3.87 8.69 -0.88
N GLU A 54 -2.66 9.21 -1.14
CA GLU A 54 -1.63 9.30 -0.10
C GLU A 54 -2.13 10.16 1.08
N ARG A 55 -2.71 11.32 0.78
CA ARG A 55 -3.32 12.17 1.80
C ARG A 55 -4.45 11.46 2.55
N GLU A 56 -5.38 10.80 1.84
CA GLU A 56 -6.47 10.04 2.47
C GLU A 56 -5.93 8.95 3.41
N PHE A 57 -4.90 8.22 2.97
CA PHE A 57 -4.27 7.18 3.76
C PHE A 57 -3.69 7.74 5.06
N PHE A 58 -2.89 8.80 5.00
CA PHE A 58 -2.30 9.40 6.20
C PHE A 58 -3.36 10.06 7.10
N ASP A 59 -4.40 10.67 6.55
CA ASP A 59 -5.49 11.23 7.35
C ASP A 59 -6.33 10.14 8.02
N PHE A 60 -6.54 9.00 7.35
CA PHE A 60 -7.11 7.81 7.94
C PHE A 60 -6.26 7.31 9.12
N LEU A 61 -4.93 7.19 8.96
CA LEU A 61 -4.05 6.75 10.04
C LEU A 61 -4.11 7.70 11.25
N LYS A 62 -4.17 9.02 11.03
CA LYS A 62 -4.34 10.01 12.11
C LYS A 62 -5.63 9.76 12.91
N GLN A 63 -6.74 9.47 12.23
CA GLN A 63 -8.04 9.17 12.88
C GLN A 63 -8.04 7.84 13.64
N ARG A 64 -7.07 6.96 13.38
CA ARG A 64 -6.97 5.62 13.94
C ARG A 64 -5.91 5.45 15.01
N LYS A 65 -5.26 6.53 15.43
CA LYS A 65 -4.34 6.51 16.58
C LYS A 65 -5.02 5.91 17.82
N GLY A 66 -4.36 4.95 18.46
CA GLY A 66 -4.88 4.20 19.60
C GLY A 66 -5.89 3.09 19.26
N LYS A 67 -6.18 2.85 17.97
CA LYS A 67 -7.05 1.76 17.49
C LYS A 67 -6.34 0.80 16.55
N LEU A 68 -5.58 1.31 15.58
CA LEU A 68 -4.66 0.52 14.78
C LEU A 68 -3.31 0.44 15.50
N GLU A 69 -2.72 -0.75 15.51
CA GLU A 69 -1.41 -1.01 16.13
C GLU A 69 -0.27 -1.03 15.11
N ALA A 70 -0.57 -1.36 13.85
CA ALA A 70 0.43 -1.52 12.81
C ALA A 70 -0.10 -1.14 11.41
N VAL A 71 0.83 -0.99 10.48
CA VAL A 71 0.56 -0.86 9.04
C VAL A 71 1.42 -1.90 8.32
N CYS A 72 0.81 -2.70 7.45
CA CYS A 72 1.50 -3.59 6.52
C CYS A 72 1.66 -2.88 5.18
N ILE A 73 2.90 -2.72 4.72
CA ILE A 73 3.22 -2.09 3.43
C ILE A 73 3.52 -3.22 2.44
N THR A 74 2.69 -3.34 1.42
CA THR A 74 2.75 -4.36 0.36
C THR A 74 2.36 -3.72 -0.97
N GLY A 75 2.02 -4.50 -2.01
CA GLY A 75 1.59 -3.98 -3.30
C GLY A 75 2.25 -4.70 -4.46
N GLY A 76 2.77 -3.93 -5.41
CA GLY A 76 3.73 -4.42 -6.38
C GLY A 76 5.02 -4.87 -5.68
N GLU A 77 6.01 -4.00 -5.61
CA GLU A 77 7.23 -4.20 -4.82
C GLU A 77 7.54 -2.89 -4.06
N PRO A 78 7.13 -2.80 -2.78
CA PRO A 78 7.33 -1.59 -1.96
C PRO A 78 8.77 -1.10 -1.94
N THR A 79 9.74 -2.02 -1.94
CA THR A 79 11.17 -1.68 -1.80
C THR A 79 11.76 -0.96 -3.02
N LEU A 80 11.00 -0.83 -4.12
CA LEU A 80 11.37 0.02 -5.25
C LEU A 80 11.20 1.52 -4.97
N GLN A 81 10.43 1.90 -3.95
CA GLN A 81 10.22 3.30 -3.59
C GLN A 81 11.37 3.81 -2.73
N PRO A 82 12.08 4.87 -3.19
CA PRO A 82 13.28 5.35 -2.50
C PRO A 82 12.98 5.96 -1.12
N ASP A 83 11.77 6.47 -0.92
CA ASP A 83 11.29 7.11 0.32
C ASP A 83 10.75 6.12 1.36
N LEU A 84 10.85 4.80 1.14
CA LEU A 84 10.26 3.81 2.06
C LEU A 84 10.97 3.71 3.42
N LEU A 85 12.29 3.91 3.46
CA LEU A 85 13.10 3.73 4.68
C LEU A 85 13.31 5.03 5.48
N GLU A 86 12.84 6.17 4.97
CA GLU A 86 13.01 7.49 5.61
C GLU A 86 11.93 7.79 6.66
#